data_AF-A0A7W1RI40-F1
#
_entry.id   AF-A0A7W1RI40-F1
#
_cell.length_a   1.000
_cell.length_b   1.000
_cell.length_c   1.000
_cell.angle_alpha   90.00
_cell.angle_beta   90.00
_cell.angle_gamma   90.00
#
_symmetry.space_group_name_H-M   'P 1'
#
loop_
_entity.id
_entity.type
_entity.pdbx_description
1 polymer ?
#
loop_
_entity_poly.entity_id
_entity_poly.type
_entity_poly.pdbx_seq_one_letter_code
_entity_poly.pdbx_strand_id
1 'polypeptide(L)'
;LSLGYDRFAQGLKWPILNGAYLLRFQPLFEEIPYNIRLRQAHQINYANSQQALSYESDIIVTDLRSGESFEKTISMNQVHETWDGYRFYLSNITSGDESSVKRIQIVVNHDPAKYWLTYPGAIILSLGIILLFWMKPYRKQKEKK
;
A
#
# COMPACT_ATOMS: atom_id res chain seq x y z
N LEU A 1 -15.23 22.90 -18.02
CA LEU A 1 -15.89 22.60 -16.73
C LEU A 1 -14.93 21.76 -15.91
N SER A 2 -14.03 22.38 -15.15
CA SER A 2 -13.23 21.64 -14.17
C SER A 2 -14.12 21.38 -12.96
N LEU A 3 -14.20 20.13 -12.52
CA LEU A 3 -14.95 19.79 -11.34
C LEU A 3 -14.16 20.28 -10.12
N GLY A 4 -14.58 21.39 -9.54
CA GLY A 4 -13.93 21.99 -8.39
C GLY A 4 -14.09 21.12 -7.13
N TYR A 5 -12.99 20.91 -6.41
CA TYR A 5 -13.00 20.30 -5.10
C TYR A 5 -13.78 21.18 -4.11
N ASP A 6 -14.96 20.74 -3.69
CA ASP A 6 -15.76 21.40 -2.65
C ASP A 6 -15.17 21.07 -1.28
N ARG A 7 -14.25 21.93 -0.83
CA ARG A 7 -13.54 21.85 0.44
C ARG A 7 -14.45 22.05 1.66
N PHE A 8 -15.63 22.66 1.49
CA PHE A 8 -16.53 23.01 2.59
C PHE A 8 -17.65 21.98 2.79
N ALA A 9 -17.69 20.92 1.98
CA ALA A 9 -18.75 19.92 2.00
C ALA A 9 -20.15 20.55 1.96
N GLN A 10 -20.30 21.71 1.30
CA GLN A 10 -21.57 22.43 1.21
C GLN A 10 -22.61 21.69 0.38
N GLY A 11 -22.21 20.58 -0.26
CA GLY A 11 -23.13 19.65 -0.89
C GLY A 11 -23.62 20.13 -2.25
N LEU A 12 -22.86 21.01 -2.91
CA LEU A 12 -23.20 21.54 -4.23
C LEU A 12 -23.17 20.38 -5.25
N LYS A 13 -24.35 20.02 -5.74
CA LYS A 13 -24.55 18.95 -6.72
C LYS A 13 -24.72 19.56 -8.10
N TRP A 14 -24.00 19.04 -9.09
CA TRP A 14 -24.12 19.53 -10.46
C TRP A 14 -25.27 18.81 -11.17
N PRO A 15 -26.24 19.53 -11.74
CA PRO A 15 -27.31 18.93 -12.52
C PRO A 15 -26.76 18.40 -13.84
N ILE A 16 -27.01 17.13 -14.11
CA ILE A 16 -26.74 16.47 -15.39
C ILE A 16 -28.05 15.91 -15.96
N LEU A 17 -28.06 15.62 -17.27
CA LEU A 17 -29.24 15.12 -18.01
C LEU A 17 -30.49 16.00 -17.78
N ASN A 18 -30.39 17.28 -18.15
CA ASN A 18 -31.46 18.28 -17.97
C ASN A 18 -31.96 18.44 -16.52
N GLY A 19 -31.13 18.11 -15.53
CA GLY A 19 -31.45 18.21 -14.11
C GLY A 19 -32.11 16.97 -13.51
N ALA A 20 -32.22 15.87 -14.25
CA ALA A 20 -32.75 14.61 -13.72
C ALA A 20 -31.82 13.95 -12.68
N TYR A 21 -30.51 14.17 -12.80
CA TYR A 21 -29.52 13.56 -11.92
C TYR A 21 -28.56 14.61 -11.36
N LEU A 22 -28.06 14.32 -10.16
CA LEU A 22 -27.18 15.18 -9.40
C LEU A 22 -25.88 14.43 -9.13
N LEU A 23 -24.80 14.83 -9.81
CA LEU A 23 -23.48 14.22 -9.66
C LEU A 23 -22.54 15.12 -8.84
N ARG A 24 -21.67 14.46 -8.06
CA ARG A 24 -20.63 15.10 -7.25
C ARG A 24 -19.41 14.19 -7.22
N PHE A 25 -18.24 14.72 -7.57
CA PHE A 25 -16.97 14.03 -7.38
C PHE A 25 -16.20 14.72 -6.27
N GLN A 26 -15.90 13.97 -5.22
CA GLN A 26 -15.14 14.42 -4.06
C GLN A 26 -14.24 13.29 -3.58
N PRO A 27 -13.11 13.61 -2.92
CA PRO A 27 -12.34 12.63 -2.17
C PRO A 27 -13.23 11.98 -1.11
N LEU A 28 -13.16 10.65 -1.04
CA LEU A 28 -13.71 9.90 0.07
C LEU A 28 -12.69 9.96 1.21
N PHE A 29 -13.14 10.45 2.37
CA PHE A 29 -12.36 10.37 3.60
C PHE A 29 -12.83 9.15 4.37
N GLU A 30 -11.91 8.24 4.64
CA GLU A 30 -12.17 7.01 5.37
C GLU A 30 -11.22 6.93 6.57
N GLU A 31 -11.77 6.62 7.73
CA GLU A 31 -10.99 6.42 8.94
C GLU A 31 -10.37 5.04 8.93
N ILE A 32 -9.07 4.96 9.16
CA ILE A 32 -8.34 3.70 9.25
C ILE A 32 -8.42 3.15 10.69
N PRO A 33 -8.52 1.82 10.89
CA PRO A 33 -8.63 1.21 12.21
C PRO A 33 -7.29 1.14 12.97
N TYR A 34 -6.28 1.92 12.54
CA TYR A 34 -4.91 1.89 13.05
C TYR A 34 -4.47 3.26 13.53
N ASN A 35 -3.89 3.30 14.73
CA ASN A 35 -3.15 4.46 15.19
C ASN A 35 -1.65 4.24 14.93
N ILE A 36 -1.04 5.13 14.17
CA ILE A 36 0.36 5.03 13.76
C ILE A 36 1.14 6.16 14.42
N ARG A 37 2.11 5.78 15.25
CA ARG A 37 3.02 6.72 15.89
C ARG A 37 4.44 6.49 15.39
N LEU A 38 5.04 7.56 14.89
CA LEU A 38 6.46 7.57 14.58
C LEU A 38 7.28 7.52 15.88
N ARG A 39 8.20 6.56 16.00
CA ARG A 39 9.17 6.50 17.10
C ARG A 39 10.48 7.15 16.71
N GLN A 40 11.11 6.66 15.65
CA GLN A 40 12.43 7.14 15.21
C GLN A 40 12.58 6.96 13.71
N ALA A 41 13.26 7.90 13.04
CA ALA A 41 13.50 7.83 11.60
C ALA A 41 14.99 7.99 11.29
N HIS A 42 15.51 7.03 10.54
CA HIS A 42 16.92 6.87 10.18
C HIS A 42 17.12 7.08 8.69
N GLN A 43 18.21 7.76 8.35
CA GLN A 43 18.73 7.82 6.99
C GLN A 43 20.09 7.13 7.00
N ILE A 44 20.19 6.04 6.23
CA ILE A 44 21.42 5.29 6.03
C ILE A 44 22.05 5.85 4.76
N ASN A 45 23.32 6.29 4.84
CA ASN A 45 24.06 6.82 3.70
C ASN A 45 25.10 5.80 3.21
N TYR A 46 25.54 5.96 1.96
CA TYR A 46 26.70 5.21 1.45
C TYR A 46 27.97 5.58 2.22
N ALA A 47 28.86 4.60 2.41
CA ALA A 47 30.15 4.85 3.04
C ALA A 47 30.91 5.94 2.26
N ASN A 48 31.45 6.93 2.98
CA ASN A 48 32.17 8.08 2.42
C ASN A 48 31.37 8.94 1.43
N SER A 49 30.04 8.90 1.46
CA SER A 49 29.18 9.77 0.66
C SER A 49 28.02 10.33 1.49
N GLN A 50 27.55 11.52 1.11
CA GLN A 50 26.33 12.11 1.69
C GLN A 50 25.05 11.59 0.98
N GLN A 51 25.20 10.71 -0.02
CA GLN A 51 24.08 10.12 -0.73
C GLN A 51 23.35 9.11 0.17
N ALA A 52 22.02 9.24 0.23
CA ALA A 52 21.16 8.30 0.93
C ALA A 52 21.14 6.94 0.23
N LEU A 53 21.39 5.89 1.00
CA LEU A 53 21.26 4.48 0.61
C LEU A 53 19.85 3.96 0.94
N SER A 54 19.37 4.22 2.15
CA SER A 54 18.07 3.74 2.63
C SER A 54 17.47 4.73 3.62
N TYR A 55 16.15 4.85 3.57
CA TYR A 55 15.37 5.58 4.56
C TYR A 55 14.50 4.60 5.33
N GLU A 56 14.62 4.63 6.65
CA GLU A 56 13.97 3.70 7.55
C GLU A 56 13.26 4.46 8.67
N SER A 57 12.15 3.91 9.14
CA SER A 57 11.33 4.51 10.16
C SER A 57 10.78 3.43 11.07
N ASP A 58 11.08 3.56 12.35
CA ASP A 58 10.46 2.78 13.41
C ASP A 58 9.10 3.39 13.73
N ILE A 59 8.06 2.59 13.52
CA ILE A 59 6.67 2.96 13.81
C ILE A 59 6.11 2.04 14.88
N ILE A 60 5.24 2.61 15.71
CA ILE A 60 4.39 1.88 16.63
C ILE A 60 2.99 1.91 16.03
N VAL A 61 2.48 0.75 15.69
CA VAL A 61 1.13 0.58 15.15
C VAL A 61 0.27 -0.01 16.24
N THR A 62 -0.83 0.65 16.55
CA THR A 62 -1.83 0.17 17.50
C THR A 62 -3.11 -0.12 16.74
N ASP A 63 -3.57 -1.37 16.81
CA ASP A 63 -4.89 -1.74 16.28
C ASP A 63 -5.95 -1.23 17.25
N LEU A 64 -6.81 -0.34 16.77
CA LEU A 64 -7.86 0.28 17.59
C LEU A 64 -8.99 -0.70 17.91
N ARG A 65 -9.10 -1.82 17.18
CA ARG A 65 -10.14 -2.84 17.38
C ARG A 65 -9.78 -3.81 18.50
N SER A 66 -8.51 -4.24 18.56
CA SER A 66 -8.02 -5.19 19.57
C SER A 66 -7.31 -4.52 20.75
N GLY A 67 -6.82 -3.28 20.57
CA GLY A 67 -5.95 -2.60 21.52
C GLY A 67 -4.51 -3.12 21.53
N GLU A 68 -4.16 -4.06 20.65
CA GLU A 68 -2.81 -4.57 20.52
C GLU A 68 -1.90 -3.54 19.86
N SER A 69 -0.71 -3.35 20.43
CA SER A 69 0.31 -2.47 19.87
C SER A 69 1.56 -3.28 19.55
N PHE A 70 2.11 -3.04 18.38
CA PHE A 70 3.35 -3.66 17.95
C PHE A 70 4.27 -2.63 17.32
N GLU A 71 5.55 -2.94 17.35
CA GLU A 71 6.59 -2.08 16.82
C GLU A 71 7.15 -2.68 15.55
N LYS A 72 7.30 -1.86 14.51
CA LYS A 72 7.84 -2.29 13.24
C LYS A 72 8.71 -1.22 12.59
N THR A 73 9.82 -1.66 12.03
CA THR A 73 10.63 -0.84 11.12
C THR A 73 10.11 -0.98 9.69
N ILE A 74 9.69 0.15 9.11
CA ILE A 74 9.33 0.28 7.70
C ILE A 74 10.42 1.04 6.94
N SER A 75 10.60 0.74 5.66
CA SER A 75 11.52 1.47 4.80
C SER A 75 10.90 1.67 3.41
N MET A 76 11.59 2.41 2.54
CA MET A 76 11.14 2.57 1.15
C MET A 76 11.06 1.22 0.41
N ASN A 77 11.91 0.27 0.78
CA ASN A 77 11.99 -1.05 0.14
C ASN A 77 11.31 -2.15 0.96
N GLN A 78 10.99 -1.90 2.23
CA GLN A 78 10.36 -2.85 3.13
C GLN A 78 9.02 -2.29 3.62
N VAL A 79 7.96 -2.73 2.95
CA VAL A 79 6.58 -2.43 3.28
C VAL A 79 6.11 -3.34 4.41
N HIS A 80 5.45 -2.78 5.42
CA HIS A 80 4.74 -3.59 6.40
C HIS A 80 3.29 -3.78 5.95
N GLU A 81 2.87 -5.03 5.83
CA GLU A 81 1.51 -5.40 5.45
C GLU A 81 0.81 -6.03 6.66
N THR A 82 -0.41 -5.58 6.92
CA THR A 82 -1.27 -6.14 7.96
C THR A 82 -2.20 -7.19 7.38
N TRP A 83 -2.70 -8.08 8.23
CA TRP A 83 -3.52 -9.24 7.85
C TRP A 83 -4.84 -8.85 7.15
N ASP A 84 -5.34 -7.65 7.39
CA ASP A 84 -6.57 -7.11 6.79
C ASP A 84 -6.30 -6.28 5.52
N GLY A 85 -5.06 -6.29 5.00
CA GLY A 85 -4.72 -5.70 3.70
C GLY A 85 -4.21 -4.27 3.74
N TYR A 86 -3.99 -3.67 4.93
CA TYR A 86 -3.32 -2.37 5.01
C TYR A 86 -1.81 -2.50 4.79
N ARG A 87 -1.23 -1.52 4.11
CA ARG A 87 0.17 -1.47 3.71
C ARG A 87 0.76 -0.13 4.12
N PHE A 88 1.78 -0.17 4.95
CA PHE A 88 2.49 0.99 5.45
C PHE A 88 3.88 1.03 4.86
N TYR A 89 4.22 2.16 4.25
CA TYR A 89 5.56 2.38 3.72
C TYR A 89 5.97 3.83 3.83
N LEU A 90 7.27 4.02 3.93
CA LEU A 90 7.87 5.34 4.00
C LEU A 90 7.99 5.90 2.59
N SER A 91 7.42 7.08 2.35
CA SER A 91 7.52 7.76 1.06
C SER A 91 8.71 8.69 0.99
N ASN A 92 8.95 9.48 2.04
CA ASN A 92 10.00 10.49 2.03
C ASN A 92 10.43 10.88 3.45
N ILE A 93 11.71 11.18 3.60
CA ILE A 93 12.26 11.92 4.74
C ILE A 93 12.87 13.20 4.19
N THR A 94 12.21 14.32 4.46
CA THR A 94 12.78 15.65 4.17
C THR A 94 13.62 16.09 5.36
N SER A 95 14.94 16.04 5.18
CA SER A 95 15.90 16.72 6.04
C SER A 95 15.63 18.22 5.93
N GLY A 96 15.26 18.86 7.03
CA GLY A 96 15.13 20.30 7.01
C GLY A 96 16.51 20.96 7.00
N ASP A 97 16.68 22.02 6.19
CA ASP A 97 17.74 23.03 6.42
C ASP A 97 17.50 23.74 7.76
N GLU A 98 18.47 24.52 8.24
CA GLU A 98 18.50 25.20 9.57
C GLU A 98 17.20 25.93 10.00
N SER A 99 16.29 26.23 9.07
CA SER A 99 15.00 26.90 9.30
C SER A 99 13.76 26.00 9.18
N SER A 100 13.92 24.71 8.86
CA SER A 100 12.80 23.82 8.53
C SER A 100 12.78 22.55 9.37
N VAL A 101 11.58 22.14 9.77
CA VAL A 101 11.35 20.95 10.59
C VAL A 101 11.52 19.70 9.72
N LYS A 102 12.25 18.69 10.21
CA LYS A 102 12.35 17.38 9.56
C LYS A 102 10.95 16.79 9.37
N ARG A 103 10.54 16.54 8.13
CA ARG A 103 9.22 15.98 7.79
C ARG A 103 9.38 14.54 7.33
N ILE A 104 8.51 13.67 7.83
CA ILE A 104 8.50 12.24 7.52
C ILE A 104 7.11 11.93 6.96
N GLN A 105 7.07 11.44 5.73
CA GLN A 105 5.83 11.12 5.02
C GLN A 105 5.67 9.61 4.98
N ILE A 106 4.67 9.12 5.71
CA ILE A 106 4.27 7.72 5.70
C ILE A 106 3.01 7.62 4.83
N VAL A 107 3.01 6.68 3.89
CA VAL A 107 1.86 6.41 3.04
C VAL A 107 1.16 5.16 3.55
N VAL A 108 -0.16 5.26 3.62
CA VAL A 108 -1.06 4.17 4.00
C VAL A 108 -1.82 3.79 2.74
N ASN A 109 -1.81 2.51 2.39
CA ASN A 109 -2.63 1.96 1.32
C ASN A 109 -3.46 0.78 1.82
N HIS A 110 -4.64 0.56 1.25
CA HIS A 110 -5.50 -0.58 1.55
C HIS A 110 -5.65 -1.43 0.29
N ASP A 111 -5.05 -2.63 0.28
CA ASP A 111 -5.06 -3.57 -0.84
C ASP A 111 -5.39 -4.99 -0.34
N PRO A 112 -6.67 -5.27 -0.06
CA PRO A 112 -7.12 -6.62 0.32
C PRO A 112 -7.14 -7.56 -0.89
N ALA A 113 -7.18 -7.03 -2.12
CA ALA A 113 -7.30 -7.80 -3.35
C ALA A 113 -6.11 -8.74 -3.56
N LYS A 114 -4.92 -8.38 -3.05
CA LYS A 114 -3.73 -9.24 -3.08
C LYS A 114 -3.99 -10.64 -2.52
N TYR A 115 -4.69 -10.74 -1.39
CA TYR A 115 -4.96 -12.03 -0.74
C TYR A 115 -5.98 -12.87 -1.51
N TRP A 116 -6.95 -12.21 -2.15
CA TRP A 116 -8.07 -12.89 -2.81
C TRP A 116 -7.81 -13.22 -4.28
N LEU A 117 -6.99 -12.41 -4.97
CA LEU A 117 -6.77 -12.54 -6.41
C LEU A 117 -5.33 -12.97 -6.72
N THR A 118 -4.34 -12.25 -6.20
CA THR A 118 -2.93 -12.47 -6.55
C THR A 118 -2.42 -13.82 -6.07
N TYR A 119 -2.68 -14.19 -4.81
CA TYR A 119 -2.20 -15.47 -4.28
C TYR A 119 -2.89 -16.69 -4.91
N PRO A 120 -4.23 -16.76 -5.04
CA PRO A 120 -4.88 -17.87 -5.73
C PRO A 120 -4.46 -17.97 -7.21
N GLY A 121 -4.33 -16.83 -7.90
CA GLY A 121 -3.83 -16.81 -9.27
C GLY A 121 -2.42 -17.37 -9.40
N ALA A 122 -1.51 -17.00 -8.49
CA ALA A 122 -0.16 -17.54 -8.44
C ALA A 122 -0.14 -19.05 -8.15
N ILE A 123 -1.02 -19.54 -7.28
CA ILE A 123 -1.17 -20.98 -6.99
C ILE A 123 -1.65 -21.74 -8.22
N ILE A 124 -2.68 -21.24 -8.91
CA ILE A 124 -3.19 -21.85 -10.14
C ILE A 124 -2.11 -21.89 -11.23
N LEU A 125 -1.36 -20.80 -11.38
CA LEU A 125 -0.25 -20.72 -12.34
C LEU A 125 0.85 -21.74 -12.00
N SER A 126 1.25 -21.82 -10.73
CA SER A 126 2.24 -22.78 -10.26
C SER A 126 1.79 -24.22 -10.49
N LEU A 127 0.53 -24.55 -10.16
CA LEU A 127 -0.07 -25.85 -10.43
C LEU A 127 -0.11 -26.18 -11.93
N GLY A 128 -0.44 -25.20 -12.77
CA GLY A 128 -0.42 -25.34 -14.23
C GLY A 128 0.98 -25.68 -14.76
N ILE A 129 2.02 -25.02 -14.24
CA ILE A 129 3.41 -25.31 -14.58
C ILE A 129 3.79 -26.73 -14.16
N ILE A 130 3.47 -27.12 -12.92
CA ILE A 130 3.75 -28.48 -12.41
C ILE A 130 3.07 -29.54 -13.29
N LEU A 131 1.80 -29.32 -13.65
CA LEU A 131 1.02 -30.23 -14.48
C LEU A 131 1.62 -30.37 -15.90
N LEU A 132 2.12 -29.28 -16.49
CA LEU A 132 2.79 -29.32 -17.80
C LEU A 132 4.01 -30.23 -17.80
N PHE A 133 4.83 -30.19 -16.74
CA PHE A 133 6.00 -31.07 -16.61
C PHE A 133 5.59 -32.52 -16.33
N TRP A 134 4.51 -32.75 -15.59
CA TRP A 134 4.08 -34.10 -15.21
C TRP A 134 3.27 -34.83 -16.30
N MET A 135 2.52 -34.11 -17.14
CA MET A 135 1.79 -34.69 -18.28
C MET A 135 2.68 -35.05 -19.47
N LYS A 136 3.83 -34.38 -19.64
CA LYS A 136 4.80 -34.66 -20.71
C LYS A 136 5.34 -36.11 -20.73
N PRO A 137 5.73 -36.74 -19.60
CA PRO A 137 6.10 -38.15 -19.59
C PRO A 137 4.91 -39.08 -19.84
N TYR A 138 3.69 -38.70 -19.44
CA TYR A 138 2.48 -39.51 -19.65
C TYR A 138 2.09 -39.63 -21.14
N ARG A 139 2.31 -38.56 -21.94
CA ARG A 139 2.05 -38.58 -23.39
C ARG A 139 3.03 -39.47 -24.15
N LYS A 140 4.32 -39.45 -23.79
CA LYS A 140 5.36 -40.28 -24.45
C LYS A 140 5.21 -41.79 -24.18
N GLN A 141 4.57 -42.19 -23.08
CA GLN A 141 4.32 -43.61 -22.80
C GLN A 141 3.16 -44.19 -23.61
N LYS A 142 2.18 -43.36 -24.02
CA LYS A 142 1.04 -43.79 -24.85
C LYS A 142 1.38 -44.01 -26.32
N GLU A 143 2.42 -43.35 -26.85
CA GLU A 143 2.88 -43.53 -28.24
C GLU A 143 3.80 -44.76 -28.43
N LYS A 144 4.19 -45.46 -27.35
CA LYS A 144 5.06 -46.64 -27.38
C LYS A 144 4.33 -47.99 -27.16
N LYS A 145 3.00 -47.99 -27.22
CA LYS A 145 2.16 -49.20 -27.25
C LYS A 145 1.39 -49.24 -28.56
#